data_AF-A0A3L7UPD9-F1
#
_entry.id   AF-A0A3L7UPD9-F1
#
_cell.length_a   1.000
_cell.length_b   1.000
_cell.length_c   1.000
_cell.angle_alpha   90.00
_cell.angle_beta   90.00
_cell.angle_gamma   90.00
#
_symmetry.space_group_name_H-M   'P 1'
#
loop_
_entity.id
_entity.type
_entity.pdbx_description
1 polymer ?
#
loop_
_entity_poly.entity_id
_entity_poly.type
_entity_poly.pdbx_seq_one_letter_code
_entity_poly.pdbx_strand_id
1 'polypeptide(L)'
;MGSYSSNRFADRAYGTPRKTENSCLSKNTPPWGGHTRYAVGSVQEFKRLRWIARRSCFILLAMVCWSIAAFSQDSDAFPQNSSPTLKIISIGDNGKGEVTGEISRDELRAHPGSAVPWQESQDITDGRLLCGVHAMFVFLQLCDVYVELDELRSKFNVTDSGVDMLQLKTVASEYGIDCQVVQCSADELRSHMPAIALMSFGTNSTEQHFDVVTHLDDTGVSMIEPSSGRYEIGSLGVFTRHYALHALIKAKASSWYSAYVQIGVVLCEVLIVLELIVLSGVLGNKLLVRARQ
;
A
#
# COMPACT_ATOMS: atom_id res chain seq x y z
N MET A 1 34.51 -26.07 -34.35
CA MET A 1 35.09 -26.40 -35.68
C MET A 1 34.34 -25.57 -36.72
N GLY A 2 35.03 -24.99 -37.72
CA GLY A 2 34.46 -24.00 -38.67
C GLY A 2 34.45 -22.58 -38.06
N SER A 3 35.24 -21.57 -38.46
CA SER A 3 35.84 -21.17 -39.76
C SER A 3 34.80 -20.77 -40.80
N TYR A 4 34.95 -19.72 -41.63
CA TYR A 4 35.82 -18.52 -41.70
C TYR A 4 35.23 -17.63 -42.84
N SER A 5 35.73 -16.39 -43.03
CA SER A 5 35.49 -15.44 -44.16
C SER A 5 34.78 -14.15 -43.69
N SER A 6 35.42 -12.98 -43.50
CA SER A 6 36.63 -12.36 -44.06
C SER A 6 36.48 -11.71 -45.44
N ASN A 7 37.18 -10.57 -45.62
CA ASN A 7 37.45 -9.78 -46.83
C ASN A 7 36.42 -8.71 -47.26
N ARG A 8 36.81 -7.49 -47.72
CA ARG A 8 38.09 -6.71 -47.64
C ARG A 8 37.92 -5.37 -48.40
N PHE A 9 38.73 -4.35 -48.07
CA PHE A 9 39.21 -3.25 -48.97
C PHE A 9 38.16 -2.31 -49.63
N ALA A 10 38.44 -1.08 -50.09
CA ALA A 10 39.49 -0.05 -49.92
C ALA A 10 38.85 1.32 -50.33
N ASP A 11 39.50 2.48 -50.53
CA ASP A 11 40.89 2.99 -50.48
C ASP A 11 40.84 4.54 -50.30
N ARG A 12 41.99 5.20 -50.04
CA ARG A 12 42.29 6.62 -50.40
C ARG A 12 41.52 7.78 -49.72
N ALA A 13 42.06 9.01 -49.62
CA ALA A 13 43.41 9.52 -49.92
C ALA A 13 43.76 10.79 -49.10
N TYR A 14 45.04 11.15 -49.14
CA TYR A 14 45.67 12.32 -48.52
C TYR A 14 45.23 13.68 -49.08
N GLY A 15 45.33 14.72 -48.24
CA GLY A 15 45.35 16.12 -48.67
C GLY A 15 45.87 17.04 -47.55
N THR A 16 47.10 17.56 -47.69
CA THR A 16 47.75 18.48 -46.74
C THR A 16 47.85 19.91 -47.35
N PRO A 17 48.53 20.92 -46.76
CA PRO A 17 47.87 22.20 -46.46
C PRO A 17 48.34 23.36 -47.35
N ARG A 18 47.71 24.54 -47.21
CA ARG A 18 48.23 25.79 -47.81
C ARG A 18 48.14 26.99 -46.87
N LYS A 19 49.28 27.66 -46.66
CA LYS A 19 49.40 29.01 -46.10
C LYS A 19 49.39 30.04 -47.23
N THR A 20 48.84 31.23 -46.96
CA THR A 20 49.25 32.59 -47.41
C THR A 20 48.30 33.56 -46.69
N GLU A 21 48.76 34.34 -45.70
CA GLU A 21 49.42 35.65 -45.82
C GLU A 21 48.47 36.87 -45.97
N ASN A 22 48.58 37.76 -44.99
CA ASN A 22 48.59 39.23 -45.09
C ASN A 22 47.45 39.97 -45.83
N SER A 23 46.64 40.71 -45.06
CA SER A 23 46.27 42.08 -45.45
C SER A 23 46.04 42.95 -44.20
N CYS A 24 46.64 44.14 -44.21
CA CYS A 24 46.47 45.16 -43.18
C CYS A 24 45.39 46.19 -43.59
N LEU A 25 45.07 47.10 -42.66
CA LEU A 25 44.30 48.35 -42.88
C LEU A 25 42.80 48.20 -43.22
N SER A 26 41.96 48.47 -42.21
CA SER A 26 41.12 49.68 -42.25
C SER A 26 40.60 50.03 -40.85
N LYS A 27 40.95 51.23 -40.36
CA LYS A 27 40.30 51.82 -39.19
C LYS A 27 39.01 52.48 -39.68
N ASN A 28 37.85 51.96 -39.28
CA ASN A 28 36.58 52.69 -39.41
C ASN A 28 35.68 52.40 -38.20
N THR A 29 35.78 53.27 -37.20
CA THR A 29 34.76 53.41 -36.14
C THR A 29 33.65 54.33 -36.64
N PRO A 30 32.39 53.88 -36.75
CA PRO A 30 31.24 54.77 -36.82
C PRO A 30 30.97 55.37 -35.43
N PRO A 31 30.52 56.64 -35.34
CA PRO A 31 30.16 57.26 -34.07
C PRO A 31 28.84 56.72 -33.52
N TRP A 32 28.60 56.97 -32.24
CA TRP A 32 27.41 56.58 -31.50
C TRP A 32 26.15 57.24 -32.07
N GLY A 33 25.03 56.49 -32.14
CA GLY A 33 23.73 57.08 -32.47
C GLY A 33 22.72 56.09 -33.06
N GLY A 34 22.16 55.19 -32.23
CA GLY A 34 21.15 54.24 -32.69
C GLY A 34 20.63 53.37 -31.57
N HIS A 35 19.53 53.80 -30.92
CA HIS A 35 18.95 53.13 -29.76
C HIS A 35 18.69 51.64 -29.99
N THR A 36 19.53 50.78 -29.42
CA THR A 36 19.10 49.44 -29.03
C THR A 36 18.03 49.59 -27.96
N ARG A 37 16.76 49.61 -28.40
CA ARG A 37 15.62 49.32 -27.54
C ARG A 37 15.75 47.87 -27.09
N TYR A 38 16.58 47.63 -26.08
CA TYR A 38 16.40 46.48 -25.22
C TYR A 38 14.93 46.49 -24.81
N ALA A 39 14.23 45.41 -25.11
CA ALA A 39 12.87 45.22 -24.64
C ALA A 39 12.96 45.16 -23.11
N VAL A 40 12.77 46.30 -22.46
CA VAL A 40 12.49 46.40 -21.04
C VAL A 40 11.09 45.83 -20.88
N GLY A 41 11.00 44.49 -20.91
CA GLY A 41 9.82 43.75 -20.52
C GLY A 41 9.37 44.32 -19.20
N SER A 42 8.19 44.91 -19.21
CA SER A 42 7.87 45.98 -18.27
C SER A 42 7.95 45.45 -16.84
N VAL A 43 8.19 46.32 -15.86
CA VAL A 43 8.14 45.93 -14.43
C VAL A 43 6.79 45.27 -14.07
N GLN A 44 5.75 45.55 -14.87
CA GLN A 44 4.44 44.89 -14.85
C GLN A 44 4.46 43.41 -15.29
N GLU A 45 5.20 43.03 -16.32
CA GLU A 45 5.34 41.63 -16.75
C GLU A 45 6.08 40.79 -15.70
N PHE A 46 7.15 41.34 -15.13
CA PHE A 46 7.88 40.68 -14.04
C PHE A 46 7.01 40.49 -12.78
N LYS A 47 6.09 41.42 -12.51
CA LYS A 47 5.08 41.29 -11.44
C LYS A 47 4.03 40.22 -11.79
N ARG A 48 3.57 40.14 -13.04
CA ARG A 48 2.64 39.08 -13.50
C ARG A 48 3.24 37.69 -13.36
N LEU A 49 4.45 37.45 -13.86
CA LEU A 49 5.13 36.15 -13.77
C LEU A 49 5.32 35.71 -12.31
N ARG A 50 5.71 36.63 -11.42
CA ARG A 50 5.91 36.34 -9.99
C ARG A 50 4.60 36.05 -9.23
N TRP A 51 3.48 36.57 -9.71
CA TRP A 51 2.15 36.25 -9.19
C TRP A 51 1.64 34.89 -9.69
N ILE A 52 1.86 34.57 -10.98
CA ILE A 52 1.53 33.27 -11.56
C ILE A 52 2.29 32.15 -10.84
N ALA A 53 3.63 32.27 -10.70
CA ALA A 53 4.45 31.27 -10.01
C ALA A 53 3.96 31.01 -8.57
N ARG A 54 3.71 32.07 -7.79
CA ARG A 54 3.13 31.93 -6.44
C ARG A 54 1.79 31.21 -6.44
N ARG A 55 0.90 31.52 -7.39
CA ARG A 55 -0.42 30.89 -7.46
C ARG A 55 -0.33 29.41 -7.86
N SER A 56 0.57 29.05 -8.77
CA SER A 56 0.87 27.65 -9.11
C SER A 56 1.45 26.87 -7.92
N CYS A 57 2.40 27.47 -7.19
CA CYS A 57 3.00 26.86 -6.01
C CYS A 57 1.95 26.58 -4.92
N PHE A 58 1.03 27.54 -4.67
CA PHE A 58 -0.10 27.34 -3.75
C PHE A 58 -1.09 26.25 -4.21
N ILE A 59 -1.36 26.12 -5.51
CA ILE A 59 -2.24 25.06 -6.03
C ILE A 59 -1.60 23.68 -5.88
N LEU A 60 -0.29 23.55 -6.16
CA LEU A 60 0.44 22.30 -5.97
C LEU A 60 0.50 21.91 -4.49
N LEU A 61 0.79 22.86 -3.58
CA LEU A 61 0.73 22.64 -2.13
C LEU A 61 -0.67 22.23 -1.68
N ALA A 62 -1.72 22.88 -2.17
CA ALA A 62 -3.10 22.53 -1.84
C ALA A 62 -3.48 21.12 -2.36
N MET A 63 -3.02 20.73 -3.55
CA MET A 63 -3.22 19.37 -4.09
C MET A 63 -2.45 18.32 -3.29
N VAL A 64 -1.20 18.58 -2.90
CA VAL A 64 -0.42 17.69 -2.03
C VAL A 64 -1.07 17.57 -0.65
N CYS A 65 -1.47 18.69 -0.03
CA CYS A 65 -2.20 18.67 1.24
C CYS A 65 -3.56 17.98 1.14
N TRP A 66 -4.29 18.10 0.03
CA TRP A 66 -5.55 17.35 -0.17
C TRP A 66 -5.25 15.85 -0.33
N SER A 67 -4.30 15.45 -1.17
CA SER A 67 -3.94 14.03 -1.31
C SER A 67 -3.47 13.41 0.01
N ILE A 68 -2.69 14.14 0.82
CA ILE A 68 -2.30 13.72 2.17
C ILE A 68 -3.51 13.68 3.12
N ALA A 69 -4.43 14.65 3.06
CA ALA A 69 -5.63 14.68 3.90
C ALA A 69 -6.65 13.59 3.52
N ALA A 70 -6.76 13.24 2.24
CA ALA A 70 -7.60 12.13 1.77
C ALA A 70 -7.00 10.79 2.21
N PHE A 71 -5.67 10.61 2.07
CA PHE A 71 -4.98 9.43 2.59
C PHE A 71 -5.04 9.33 4.12
N SER A 72 -4.94 10.47 4.82
CA SER A 72 -5.17 10.59 6.26
C SER A 72 -6.62 10.26 6.62
N GLN A 73 -7.62 10.54 5.78
CA GLN A 73 -8.98 10.07 6.03
C GLN A 73 -9.13 8.55 5.83
N ASP A 74 -8.38 7.94 4.91
CA ASP A 74 -8.31 6.48 4.76
C ASP A 74 -7.48 5.77 5.85
N SER A 75 -6.58 6.49 6.57
CA SER A 75 -5.71 5.91 7.61
C SER A 75 -6.03 6.34 9.06
N ASP A 76 -6.66 7.50 9.25
CA ASP A 76 -7.07 8.09 10.54
C ASP A 76 -8.60 8.00 10.76
N ALA A 77 -9.32 7.25 9.91
CA ALA A 77 -10.58 6.62 10.29
C ALA A 77 -10.41 5.57 11.42
N PHE A 78 -9.18 5.37 11.90
CA PHE A 78 -8.83 4.64 13.13
C PHE A 78 -8.88 5.55 14.36
N PRO A 79 -9.89 5.42 15.26
CA PRO A 79 -9.90 6.13 16.53
C PRO A 79 -8.83 5.56 17.48
N GLN A 80 -7.64 6.14 17.50
CA GLN A 80 -6.54 5.72 18.40
C GLN A 80 -6.81 5.90 19.92
N ASN A 81 -7.97 6.45 20.31
CA ASN A 81 -8.31 6.77 21.71
C ASN A 81 -9.57 6.07 22.25
N SER A 82 -10.03 5.01 21.60
CA SER A 82 -10.94 4.04 22.22
C SER A 82 -10.36 2.64 22.01
N SER A 83 -9.91 1.99 23.08
CA SER A 83 -9.63 0.54 23.05
C SER A 83 -10.88 -0.15 22.50
N PRO A 84 -10.82 -0.86 21.36
CA PRO A 84 -12.02 -1.46 20.79
C PRO A 84 -12.56 -2.50 21.77
N THR A 85 -13.71 -2.22 22.38
CA THR A 85 -14.48 -3.22 23.11
C THR A 85 -15.12 -4.15 22.09
N LEU A 86 -14.75 -5.42 22.18
CA LEU A 86 -15.32 -6.45 21.33
C LEU A 86 -16.72 -6.74 21.89
N LYS A 87 -17.74 -6.18 21.21
CA LYS A 87 -19.15 -6.40 21.55
C LYS A 87 -19.48 -7.85 21.24
N ILE A 88 -19.73 -8.62 22.29
CA ILE A 88 -20.26 -9.96 22.19
C ILE A 88 -21.75 -9.83 21.87
N ILE A 89 -22.12 -10.30 20.70
CA ILE A 89 -23.50 -10.40 20.25
C ILE A 89 -23.87 -11.88 20.31
N SER A 90 -24.64 -12.29 21.31
CA SER A 90 -25.26 -13.60 21.30
C SER A 90 -26.45 -13.56 20.35
N ILE A 91 -26.43 -14.42 19.34
CA ILE A 91 -27.56 -14.59 18.41
C ILE A 91 -28.50 -15.60 19.06
N GLY A 92 -29.69 -15.14 19.48
CA GLY A 92 -30.74 -16.04 19.96
C GLY A 92 -31.45 -16.76 18.81
N ASP A 93 -32.22 -17.81 19.12
CA ASP A 93 -32.91 -18.70 18.17
C ASP A 93 -33.90 -17.99 17.21
N ASN A 94 -34.14 -16.68 17.40
CA ASN A 94 -35.01 -15.83 16.59
C ASN A 94 -34.26 -14.94 15.58
N GLY A 95 -32.94 -15.14 15.41
CA GLY A 95 -32.11 -14.38 14.48
C GLY A 95 -31.84 -12.92 14.88
N LYS A 96 -32.21 -12.51 16.09
CA LYS A 96 -31.89 -11.17 16.61
C LYS A 96 -30.67 -11.26 17.52
N GLY A 97 -29.61 -10.56 17.13
CA GLY A 97 -28.44 -10.39 17.97
C GLY A 97 -28.74 -9.47 19.16
N GLU A 98 -28.54 -9.98 20.37
CA GLU A 98 -28.58 -9.19 21.61
C GLU A 98 -27.15 -9.04 22.14
N VAL A 99 -26.77 -7.81 22.52
CA VAL A 99 -25.42 -7.53 23.06
C VAL A 99 -25.35 -8.02 24.49
N THR A 100 -24.77 -9.19 24.71
CA THR A 100 -24.67 -9.83 26.03
C THR A 100 -23.39 -9.50 26.78
N GLY A 101 -22.43 -8.82 26.15
CA GLY A 101 -21.28 -8.25 26.84
C GLY A 101 -20.42 -7.34 25.98
N GLU A 102 -19.63 -6.49 26.63
CA GLU A 102 -18.45 -5.86 26.05
C GLU A 102 -17.23 -6.41 26.78
N ILE A 103 -16.33 -7.07 26.06
CA ILE A 103 -15.01 -7.42 26.60
C ILE A 103 -13.99 -6.44 26.03
N SER A 104 -13.25 -5.77 26.91
CA SER A 104 -12.14 -4.93 26.48
C SER A 104 -10.98 -5.79 25.97
N ARG A 105 -10.20 -5.25 25.02
CA ARG A 105 -9.02 -5.92 24.46
C ARG A 105 -7.96 -6.27 25.52
N ASP A 106 -7.99 -5.61 26.67
CA ASP A 106 -7.10 -5.86 27.81
C ASP A 106 -7.65 -6.93 28.76
N GLU A 107 -8.97 -7.06 28.95
CA GLU A 107 -9.59 -8.21 29.63
C GLU A 107 -9.38 -9.51 28.86
N LEU A 108 -9.50 -9.47 27.52
CA LEU A 108 -9.20 -10.62 26.66
C LEU A 108 -7.74 -11.11 26.81
N ARG A 109 -6.82 -10.20 27.18
CA ARG A 109 -5.43 -10.51 27.51
C ARG A 109 -5.22 -10.96 28.96
N ALA A 110 -6.05 -10.49 29.89
CA ALA A 110 -5.96 -10.84 31.31
C ALA A 110 -6.56 -12.23 31.64
N HIS A 111 -7.53 -12.69 30.85
CA HIS A 111 -8.26 -13.95 31.09
C HIS A 111 -8.31 -14.85 29.85
N PRO A 112 -7.20 -15.54 29.50
CA PRO A 112 -7.10 -16.41 28.31
C PRO A 112 -7.84 -17.76 28.45
N GLY A 113 -9.04 -17.77 29.04
CA GLY A 113 -9.80 -18.99 29.30
C GLY A 113 -11.26 -18.81 29.75
N SER A 114 -11.77 -17.59 29.89
CA SER A 114 -13.22 -17.38 30.11
C SER A 114 -13.96 -17.48 28.78
N ALA A 115 -14.35 -18.69 28.41
CA ALA A 115 -15.19 -18.93 27.24
C ALA A 115 -16.50 -18.14 27.37
N VAL A 116 -16.72 -17.24 26.42
CA VAL A 116 -18.01 -16.59 26.21
C VAL A 116 -18.99 -17.69 25.75
N PRO A 117 -20.18 -17.82 26.35
CA PRO A 117 -21.17 -18.80 25.93
C PRO A 117 -21.82 -18.37 24.62
N TRP A 118 -21.19 -18.70 23.50
CA TRP A 118 -21.88 -18.76 22.21
C TRP A 118 -22.98 -19.80 22.31
N GLN A 119 -24.22 -19.37 22.07
CA GLN A 119 -25.39 -20.22 22.26
C GLN A 119 -25.41 -21.29 21.17
N GLU A 120 -25.21 -22.55 21.59
CA GLU A 120 -24.98 -23.72 20.74
C GLU A 120 -26.22 -24.07 19.93
N SER A 121 -26.41 -23.41 18.78
CA SER A 121 -27.48 -23.70 17.83
C SER A 121 -27.33 -25.13 17.30
N GLN A 122 -28.35 -25.96 17.54
CA GLN A 122 -28.25 -27.43 17.50
C GLN A 122 -28.23 -28.06 16.09
N ASP A 123 -27.31 -27.67 15.21
CA ASP A 123 -26.97 -28.45 14.02
C ASP A 123 -25.45 -28.63 13.86
N ILE A 124 -24.93 -29.61 14.61
CA ILE A 124 -23.50 -29.92 14.74
C ILE A 124 -22.86 -30.32 13.39
N THR A 125 -23.69 -30.78 12.44
CA THR A 125 -23.29 -31.09 11.06
C THR A 125 -23.01 -29.83 10.22
N ASP A 126 -23.81 -28.78 10.35
CA ASP A 126 -23.64 -27.54 9.58
C ASP A 126 -22.43 -26.72 10.06
N GLY A 127 -22.14 -26.76 11.37
CA GLY A 127 -21.01 -26.04 11.97
C GLY A 127 -19.64 -26.41 11.37
N ARG A 128 -19.50 -27.61 10.80
CA ARG A 128 -18.29 -28.05 10.08
C ARG A 128 -18.21 -27.46 8.67
N LEU A 129 -19.29 -27.53 7.89
CA LEU A 129 -19.33 -27.01 6.51
C LEU A 129 -19.19 -25.48 6.46
N LEU A 130 -19.68 -24.80 7.49
CA LEU A 130 -19.64 -23.34 7.63
C LEU A 130 -18.35 -22.77 8.23
N CYS A 131 -17.37 -23.60 8.63
CA CYS A 131 -16.15 -23.10 9.30
C CYS A 131 -15.41 -22.03 8.48
N GLY A 132 -15.36 -22.15 7.15
CA GLY A 132 -14.78 -21.13 6.27
C GLY A 132 -15.57 -19.81 6.25
N VAL A 133 -16.91 -19.87 6.33
CA VAL A 133 -17.77 -18.68 6.40
C VAL A 133 -17.59 -17.96 7.73
N HIS A 134 -17.56 -18.73 8.83
CA HIS A 134 -17.31 -18.19 10.17
C HIS A 134 -15.87 -17.62 10.29
N ALA A 135 -14.87 -18.28 9.68
CA ALA A 135 -13.51 -17.77 9.61
C ALA A 135 -13.44 -16.43 8.86
N MET A 136 -14.15 -16.31 7.73
CA MET A 136 -14.27 -15.04 7.00
C MET A 136 -14.94 -13.95 7.85
N PHE A 137 -16.01 -14.29 8.57
CA PHE A 137 -16.69 -13.34 9.47
C PHE A 137 -15.70 -12.76 10.49
N VAL A 138 -15.00 -13.63 11.24
CA VAL A 138 -14.02 -13.20 12.24
C VAL A 138 -12.86 -12.41 11.58
N PHE A 139 -12.37 -12.85 10.43
CA PHE A 139 -11.29 -12.18 9.70
C PHE A 139 -11.67 -10.77 9.21
N LEU A 140 -12.91 -10.58 8.73
CA LEU A 140 -13.42 -9.25 8.32
C LEU A 140 -13.54 -8.32 9.53
N GLN A 141 -14.07 -8.80 10.66
CA GLN A 141 -14.16 -8.01 11.90
C GLN A 141 -12.76 -7.61 12.41
N LEU A 142 -11.76 -8.50 12.32
CA LEU A 142 -10.35 -8.18 12.63
C LEU A 142 -9.68 -7.25 11.61
N CYS A 143 -10.29 -7.05 10.44
CA CYS A 143 -9.91 -6.07 9.43
C CYS A 143 -10.74 -4.78 9.50
N ASP A 144 -11.50 -4.57 10.58
CA ASP A 144 -12.42 -3.45 10.81
C ASP A 144 -13.57 -3.34 9.78
N VAL A 145 -13.93 -4.46 9.16
CA VAL A 145 -15.09 -4.60 8.27
C VAL A 145 -16.23 -5.29 9.01
N TYR A 146 -17.28 -4.52 9.28
CA TYR A 146 -18.47 -4.97 9.98
C TYR A 146 -19.54 -5.42 8.97
N VAL A 147 -19.90 -6.70 9.01
CA VAL A 147 -20.91 -7.34 8.15
C VAL A 147 -21.84 -8.20 9.01
N GLU A 148 -23.10 -8.37 8.63
CA GLU A 148 -24.00 -9.33 9.28
C GLU A 148 -23.70 -10.78 8.82
N LEU A 149 -23.76 -11.75 9.73
CA LEU A 149 -23.37 -13.13 9.41
C LEU A 149 -24.26 -13.76 8.33
N ASP A 150 -25.56 -13.46 8.31
CA ASP A 150 -26.49 -14.01 7.32
C ASP A 150 -26.33 -13.34 5.93
N GLU A 151 -25.95 -12.04 5.90
CA GLU A 151 -25.51 -11.39 4.65
C GLU A 151 -24.27 -12.11 4.10
N LEU A 152 -23.25 -12.30 4.94
CA LEU A 152 -22.01 -12.95 4.55
C LEU A 152 -22.24 -14.41 4.09
N ARG A 153 -23.10 -15.17 4.79
CA ARG A 153 -23.49 -16.53 4.38
C ARG A 153 -24.07 -16.56 2.97
N SER A 154 -24.89 -15.57 2.59
CA SER A 154 -25.48 -15.48 1.25
C SER A 154 -24.47 -15.26 0.12
N LYS A 155 -23.21 -14.89 0.44
CA LYS A 155 -22.11 -14.74 -0.52
C LYS A 155 -21.41 -16.06 -0.88
N PHE A 156 -21.57 -17.09 -0.05
CA PHE A 156 -20.83 -18.35 -0.21
C PHE A 156 -21.66 -19.44 -0.88
N ASN A 157 -21.05 -20.14 -1.84
CA ASN A 157 -21.61 -21.36 -2.40
C ASN A 157 -21.06 -22.56 -1.62
N VAL A 158 -21.58 -22.75 -0.40
CA VAL A 158 -21.17 -23.83 0.51
C VAL A 158 -21.55 -25.18 -0.12
N THR A 159 -20.56 -26.08 -0.23
CA THR A 159 -20.74 -27.42 -0.77
C THR A 159 -20.69 -28.47 0.33
N ASP A 160 -20.91 -29.75 -0.01
CA ASP A 160 -20.69 -30.89 0.90
C ASP A 160 -19.22 -30.98 1.40
N SER A 161 -18.29 -30.28 0.76
CA SER A 161 -16.88 -30.14 1.17
C SER A 161 -16.58 -28.81 1.88
N GLY A 162 -17.61 -28.01 2.20
CA GLY A 162 -17.48 -26.67 2.76
C GLY A 162 -17.16 -25.61 1.70
N VAL A 163 -16.27 -24.68 2.06
CA VAL A 163 -15.86 -23.50 1.27
C VAL A 163 -14.35 -23.56 1.00
N ASP A 164 -13.93 -23.26 -0.23
CA ASP A 164 -12.51 -23.22 -0.61
C ASP A 164 -11.86 -21.82 -0.40
N MET A 165 -10.53 -21.78 -0.34
CA MET A 165 -9.79 -20.52 -0.14
C MET A 165 -9.92 -19.51 -1.28
N LEU A 166 -10.29 -19.93 -2.50
CA LEU A 166 -10.50 -19.01 -3.62
C LEU A 166 -11.86 -18.29 -3.46
N GLN A 167 -12.89 -18.97 -2.98
CA GLN A 167 -14.13 -18.33 -2.54
C GLN A 167 -13.88 -17.36 -1.38
N LEU A 168 -13.13 -17.76 -0.35
CA LEU A 168 -12.76 -16.85 0.76
C LEU A 168 -12.09 -15.57 0.24
N LYS A 169 -11.09 -15.70 -0.65
CA LYS A 169 -10.43 -14.56 -1.30
C LYS A 169 -11.42 -13.70 -2.10
N THR A 170 -12.33 -14.33 -2.85
CA THR A 170 -13.29 -13.62 -3.71
C THR A 170 -14.25 -12.78 -2.87
N VAL A 171 -14.86 -13.37 -1.84
CA VAL A 171 -15.76 -12.67 -0.92
C VAL A 171 -15.03 -11.56 -0.16
N ALA A 172 -13.79 -11.78 0.31
CA ALA A 172 -13.00 -10.71 0.94
C ALA A 172 -12.81 -9.49 0.02
N SER A 173 -12.64 -9.72 -1.29
CA SER A 173 -12.50 -8.63 -2.28
C SER A 173 -13.80 -7.87 -2.55
N GLU A 174 -14.98 -8.50 -2.38
CA GLU A 174 -16.27 -7.79 -2.44
C GLU A 174 -16.42 -6.80 -1.28
N TYR A 175 -15.82 -7.10 -0.13
CA TYR A 175 -15.74 -6.21 1.04
C TYR A 175 -14.49 -5.30 1.03
N GLY A 176 -13.82 -5.15 -0.11
CA GLY A 176 -12.69 -4.23 -0.29
C GLY A 176 -11.36 -4.67 0.33
N ILE A 177 -11.27 -5.89 0.87
CA ILE A 177 -10.02 -6.44 1.40
C ILE A 177 -9.30 -7.21 0.29
N ASP A 178 -8.22 -6.63 -0.25
CA ASP A 178 -7.29 -7.37 -1.12
C ASP A 178 -6.60 -8.47 -0.31
N CYS A 179 -6.77 -9.72 -0.74
CA CYS A 179 -6.29 -10.92 -0.08
C CYS A 179 -5.50 -11.81 -1.04
N GLN A 180 -4.51 -12.52 -0.49
CA GLN A 180 -3.72 -13.51 -1.22
C GLN A 180 -3.82 -14.86 -0.52
N VAL A 181 -4.03 -15.91 -1.31
CA VAL A 181 -3.83 -17.29 -0.85
C VAL A 181 -2.35 -17.58 -1.08
N VAL A 182 -1.63 -17.86 0.00
CA VAL A 182 -0.18 -18.12 0.00
C VAL A 182 0.10 -19.51 0.51
N GLN A 183 1.06 -20.19 -0.13
CA GLN A 183 1.68 -21.38 0.44
C GLN A 183 2.93 -20.93 1.20
N CYS A 184 2.97 -21.10 2.52
CA CYS A 184 4.04 -20.60 3.37
C CYS A 184 4.19 -21.42 4.66
N SER A 185 5.39 -21.38 5.24
CA SER A 185 5.68 -21.92 6.58
C SER A 185 5.06 -21.07 7.69
N ALA A 186 4.99 -21.63 8.90
CA ALA A 186 4.54 -20.88 10.07
C ALA A 186 5.40 -19.63 10.34
N ASP A 187 6.72 -19.70 10.09
CA ASP A 187 7.64 -18.59 10.33
C ASP A 187 7.44 -17.43 9.35
N GLU A 188 7.14 -17.71 8.08
CA GLU A 188 6.78 -16.72 7.08
C GLU A 188 5.41 -16.08 7.39
N LEU A 189 4.43 -16.90 7.82
CA LEU A 189 3.08 -16.47 8.18
C LEU A 189 3.07 -15.42 9.31
N ARG A 190 4.05 -15.43 10.23
CA ARG A 190 4.17 -14.45 11.34
C ARG A 190 4.11 -12.99 10.86
N SER A 191 4.56 -12.71 9.64
CA SER A 191 4.59 -11.36 9.08
C SER A 191 3.25 -10.88 8.48
N HIS A 192 2.20 -11.70 8.58
CA HIS A 192 0.95 -11.56 7.82
C HIS A 192 -0.32 -11.68 8.69
N MET A 193 -0.31 -11.13 9.90
CA MET A 193 -1.48 -11.15 10.82
C MET A 193 -2.46 -10.00 10.56
N PRO A 194 -3.80 -10.21 10.73
CA PRO A 194 -4.45 -11.51 10.92
C PRO A 194 -4.44 -12.36 9.63
N ALA A 195 -4.59 -13.67 9.78
CA ALA A 195 -4.66 -14.61 8.66
C ALA A 195 -5.71 -15.71 8.90
N ILE A 196 -6.26 -16.29 7.83
CA ILE A 196 -7.03 -17.54 7.91
C ILE A 196 -6.10 -18.68 7.50
N ALA A 197 -5.73 -19.56 8.44
CA ALA A 197 -4.88 -20.72 8.20
C ALA A 197 -5.72 -21.96 7.88
N LEU A 198 -5.30 -22.74 6.88
CA LEU A 198 -5.84 -24.08 6.63
C LEU A 198 -5.18 -25.09 7.58
N MET A 199 -6.00 -25.84 8.31
CA MET A 199 -5.58 -26.80 9.32
C MET A 199 -6.01 -28.21 8.92
N SER A 200 -5.21 -29.22 9.27
CA SER A 200 -5.40 -30.63 8.95
C SER A 200 -5.19 -31.48 10.21
N PHE A 201 -6.22 -32.24 10.57
CA PHE A 201 -6.24 -33.02 11.81
C PHE A 201 -5.85 -34.49 11.57
N GLY A 202 -4.54 -34.72 11.41
CA GLY A 202 -3.94 -36.05 11.40
C GLY A 202 -3.48 -36.53 10.01
N THR A 203 -2.52 -37.45 9.98
CA THR A 203 -1.76 -37.81 8.76
C THR A 203 -2.59 -38.43 7.64
N ASN A 204 -3.78 -38.96 7.96
CA ASN A 204 -4.66 -39.65 7.03
C ASN A 204 -6.06 -39.00 6.95
N SER A 205 -6.28 -37.85 7.61
CA SER A 205 -7.58 -37.19 7.58
C SER A 205 -7.66 -36.27 6.36
N THR A 206 -8.75 -36.40 5.61
CA THR A 206 -9.17 -35.42 4.61
C THR A 206 -9.97 -34.27 5.22
N GLU A 207 -10.27 -34.32 6.53
CA GLU A 207 -10.91 -33.21 7.23
C GLU A 207 -9.94 -32.03 7.29
N GLN A 208 -10.37 -30.93 6.66
CA GLN A 208 -9.73 -29.63 6.72
C GLN A 208 -10.58 -28.68 7.54
N HIS A 209 -9.93 -27.73 8.20
CA HIS A 209 -10.58 -26.71 9.01
C HIS A 209 -9.90 -25.35 8.77
N PHE A 210 -10.59 -24.26 9.07
CA PHE A 210 -10.05 -22.90 8.95
C PHE A 210 -9.95 -22.27 10.34
N ASP A 211 -8.74 -21.95 10.79
CA ASP A 211 -8.52 -21.19 12.03
C ASP A 211 -8.10 -19.76 11.71
N VAL A 212 -8.59 -18.78 12.47
CA VAL A 212 -8.18 -17.38 12.29
C VAL A 212 -7.01 -17.09 13.22
N VAL A 213 -5.80 -17.04 12.67
CA VAL A 213 -4.57 -16.73 13.41
C VAL A 213 -4.50 -15.22 13.64
N THR A 214 -4.43 -14.84 14.92
CA THR A 214 -4.42 -13.44 15.37
C THR A 214 -3.02 -12.97 15.78
N HIS A 215 -2.18 -13.89 16.25
CA HIS A 215 -0.80 -13.64 16.67
C HIS A 215 0.02 -14.93 16.57
N LEU A 216 1.30 -14.81 16.19
CA LEU A 216 2.21 -15.95 16.02
C LEU A 216 3.67 -15.51 16.27
N ASP A 217 4.34 -16.12 17.24
CA ASP A 217 5.73 -15.82 17.61
C ASP A 217 6.52 -17.07 18.03
N ASP A 218 7.73 -16.89 18.57
CA ASP A 218 8.58 -18.00 19.03
C ASP A 218 8.04 -18.73 20.27
N THR A 219 7.12 -18.12 21.02
CA THR A 219 6.55 -18.69 22.24
C THR A 219 5.29 -19.50 21.95
N GLY A 220 4.49 -19.09 20.95
CA GLY A 220 3.24 -19.75 20.63
C GLY A 220 2.44 -19.11 19.52
N VAL A 221 1.17 -19.54 19.46
CA VAL A 221 0.16 -19.06 18.55
C VAL A 221 -1.08 -18.65 19.34
N SER A 222 -1.76 -17.60 18.88
CA SER A 222 -3.10 -17.26 19.33
C SER A 222 -4.05 -17.27 18.15
N MET A 223 -5.07 -18.11 18.20
CA MET A 223 -6.06 -18.30 17.13
C MET A 223 -7.48 -18.20 17.65
N ILE A 224 -8.43 -17.96 16.76
CA ILE A 224 -9.86 -18.10 17.02
C ILE A 224 -10.34 -19.28 16.18
N GLU A 225 -10.82 -20.32 16.86
CA GLU A 225 -11.56 -21.40 16.23
C GLU A 225 -12.96 -20.84 15.92
N PRO A 226 -13.36 -20.78 14.64
CA PRO A 226 -14.48 -19.93 14.23
C PRO A 226 -15.85 -20.60 14.40
N SER A 227 -15.94 -21.93 14.46
CA SER A 227 -17.23 -22.62 14.60
C SER A 227 -17.78 -22.58 16.04
N SER A 228 -16.91 -22.43 17.04
CA SER A 228 -17.26 -22.22 18.46
C SER A 228 -16.95 -20.81 18.96
N GLY A 229 -16.28 -19.98 18.17
CA GLY A 229 -15.84 -18.63 18.55
C GLY A 229 -14.83 -18.63 19.71
N ARG A 230 -14.16 -19.76 19.96
CA ARG A 230 -13.23 -19.92 21.08
C ARG A 230 -11.86 -19.36 20.71
N TYR A 231 -11.35 -18.49 21.57
CA TYR A 231 -9.96 -18.03 21.52
C TYR A 231 -9.05 -19.12 22.13
N GLU A 232 -8.09 -19.60 21.35
CA GLU A 232 -7.16 -20.65 21.74
C GLU A 232 -5.72 -20.14 21.71
N ILE A 233 -4.96 -20.46 22.76
CA ILE A 233 -3.52 -20.21 22.83
C ILE A 233 -2.81 -21.56 22.82
N GLY A 234 -1.99 -21.79 21.80
CA GLY A 234 -1.28 -23.04 21.55
C GLY A 234 0.23 -22.86 21.48
N SER A 235 0.98 -23.96 21.60
CA SER A 235 2.42 -23.93 21.29
C SER A 235 2.64 -23.98 19.78
N LEU A 236 3.67 -23.26 19.30
CA LEU A 236 4.04 -23.21 17.89
C LEU A 236 4.23 -24.62 17.30
N GLY A 237 4.84 -25.54 18.06
CA GLY A 237 5.05 -26.93 17.64
C GLY A 237 3.77 -27.79 17.53
N VAL A 238 2.66 -27.41 18.16
CA VAL A 238 1.34 -28.02 17.89
C VAL A 238 0.78 -27.45 16.59
N PHE A 239 0.75 -26.11 16.45
CA PHE A 239 0.28 -25.43 15.24
C PHE A 239 0.99 -25.92 13.97
N THR A 240 2.32 -25.92 13.94
CA THR A 240 3.11 -26.33 12.77
C THR A 240 2.88 -27.79 12.35
N ARG A 241 2.39 -28.66 13.25
CA ARG A 241 2.03 -30.05 12.91
C ARG A 241 0.65 -30.19 12.27
N HIS A 242 -0.24 -29.23 12.49
CA HIS A 242 -1.61 -29.22 11.95
C HIS A 242 -1.78 -28.23 10.80
N TYR A 243 -0.94 -27.20 10.71
CA TYR A 243 -1.00 -26.20 9.65
C TYR A 243 -0.66 -26.81 8.28
N ALA A 244 -1.61 -26.77 7.36
CA ALA A 244 -1.52 -27.34 6.01
C ALA A 244 -0.68 -26.50 5.03
N LEU A 245 0.15 -25.59 5.55
CA LEU A 245 1.02 -24.66 4.81
C LEU A 245 0.30 -23.69 3.86
N HIS A 246 -1.03 -23.56 3.95
CA HIS A 246 -1.83 -22.65 3.14
C HIS A 246 -2.55 -21.65 4.03
N ALA A 247 -2.48 -20.37 3.70
CA ALA A 247 -3.18 -19.31 4.42
C ALA A 247 -3.79 -18.28 3.45
N LEU A 248 -4.93 -17.72 3.83
CA LEU A 248 -5.43 -16.46 3.30
C LEU A 248 -4.85 -15.32 4.15
N ILE A 249 -4.08 -14.44 3.52
CA ILE A 249 -3.47 -13.27 4.15
C ILE A 249 -4.00 -11.99 3.51
N LYS A 250 -4.07 -10.90 4.29
CA LYS A 250 -4.28 -9.56 3.72
C LYS A 250 -3.08 -9.23 2.83
N ALA A 251 -3.35 -8.85 1.59
CA ALA A 251 -2.31 -8.41 0.67
C ALA A 251 -1.62 -7.17 1.25
N LYS A 252 -0.28 -7.17 1.25
CA LYS A 252 0.46 -5.93 1.57
C LYS A 252 0.09 -4.90 0.51
N ALA A 253 -0.52 -3.78 0.95
CA ALA A 253 -0.98 -2.70 0.08
C ALA A 253 0.07 -2.42 -1.01
N SER A 254 -0.30 -2.71 -2.25
CA SER A 254 0.68 -2.90 -3.31
C SER A 254 1.43 -1.59 -3.54
N SER A 255 2.76 -1.66 -3.54
CA SER A 255 3.63 -0.50 -3.30
C SER A 255 3.58 0.57 -4.40
N TRP A 256 2.81 0.38 -5.48
CA TRP A 256 2.61 1.37 -6.53
C TRP A 256 2.15 2.71 -5.96
N TYR A 257 1.23 2.75 -4.98
CA TYR A 257 0.83 4.00 -4.35
C TYR A 257 2.01 4.66 -3.61
N SER A 258 2.79 3.89 -2.83
CA SER A 258 4.00 4.40 -2.19
C SER A 258 5.06 4.88 -3.20
N ALA A 259 5.12 4.25 -4.39
CA ALA A 259 5.98 4.68 -5.48
C ALA A 259 5.48 6.00 -6.11
N TYR A 260 4.17 6.18 -6.30
CA TYR A 260 3.60 7.47 -6.72
C TYR A 260 3.83 8.57 -5.69
N VAL A 261 3.71 8.27 -4.39
CA VAL A 261 4.04 9.23 -3.31
C VAL A 261 5.53 9.60 -3.36
N GLN A 262 6.44 8.61 -3.47
CA GLN A 262 7.88 8.87 -3.60
C GLN A 262 8.22 9.67 -4.87
N ILE A 263 7.64 9.32 -6.02
CA ILE A 263 7.79 10.08 -7.27
C ILE A 263 7.26 11.52 -7.11
N GLY A 264 6.11 11.69 -6.45
CA GLY A 264 5.52 13.00 -6.16
C GLY A 264 6.41 13.87 -5.27
N VAL A 265 7.01 13.29 -4.23
CA VAL A 265 7.97 13.98 -3.36
C VAL A 265 9.22 14.40 -4.14
N VAL A 266 9.84 13.48 -4.89
CA VAL A 266 11.05 13.77 -5.70
C VAL A 266 10.77 14.83 -6.76
N LEU A 267 9.62 14.79 -7.44
CA LEU A 267 9.22 15.83 -8.40
C LEU A 267 9.03 17.18 -7.71
N CYS A 268 8.49 17.22 -6.50
CA CYS A 268 8.33 18.44 -5.72
C CYS A 268 9.69 19.06 -5.36
N GLU A 269 10.64 18.25 -4.88
CA GLU A 269 12.02 18.69 -4.59
C GLU A 269 12.72 19.25 -5.83
N VAL A 270 12.64 18.57 -6.97
CA VAL A 270 13.22 19.02 -8.24
C VAL A 270 12.63 20.37 -8.69
N LEU A 271 11.31 20.56 -8.56
CA LEU A 271 10.66 21.83 -8.88
C LEU A 271 11.13 22.98 -7.96
N ILE A 272 11.28 22.72 -6.66
CA ILE A 272 11.80 23.70 -5.69
C ILE A 272 13.25 24.09 -6.04
N VAL A 273 14.11 23.12 -6.35
CA VAL A 273 15.50 23.39 -6.76
C VAL A 273 15.56 24.20 -8.06
N LEU A 274 14.72 23.88 -9.05
CA LEU A 274 14.62 24.65 -10.30
C LEU A 274 14.17 26.09 -10.05
N GLU A 275 13.17 26.34 -9.20
CA GLU A 275 12.77 27.71 -8.85
C GLU A 275 13.91 28.48 -8.15
N LEU A 276 14.66 27.84 -7.25
CA LEU A 276 15.81 28.46 -6.58
C LEU A 276 16.95 28.80 -7.57
N ILE A 277 17.22 27.93 -8.54
CA ILE A 277 18.20 28.20 -9.61
C ILE A 277 17.75 29.42 -10.45
N VAL A 278 16.49 29.45 -10.89
CA VAL A 278 15.94 30.59 -11.66
C VAL A 278 15.99 31.89 -10.86
N LEU A 279 15.65 31.86 -9.57
CA LEU A 279 15.73 33.02 -8.68
C LEU A 279 17.16 33.52 -8.50
N SER A 280 18.14 32.62 -8.35
CA SER A 280 19.55 32.99 -8.19
C SER A 280 20.12 33.64 -9.46
N GLY A 281 19.81 33.12 -10.65
CA GLY A 281 20.21 33.72 -11.93
C GLY A 281 19.61 35.11 -12.15
N VAL A 282 18.34 35.32 -11.77
CA VAL A 282 17.68 36.64 -11.83
C VAL A 282 18.31 37.65 -10.85
N LEU A 283 18.73 37.21 -9.67
CA LEU A 283 19.45 38.08 -8.72
C LEU A 283 20.86 38.45 -9.24
N GLY A 284 21.62 37.45 -9.71
CA GLY A 284 22.98 37.66 -10.22
C GLY A 284 23.03 38.67 -11.36
N ASN A 285 22.12 38.55 -12.33
CA ASN A 285 22.01 39.51 -13.43
C ASN A 285 21.69 40.94 -12.97
N LYS A 286 20.85 41.11 -11.93
CA LYS A 286 20.53 42.44 -11.38
C LYS A 286 21.71 43.09 -10.66
N LEU A 287 22.53 42.29 -9.98
CA LEU A 287 23.76 42.78 -9.34
C LEU A 287 24.81 43.17 -10.39
N LEU A 288 24.99 42.36 -11.44
CA LEU A 288 25.88 42.68 -12.57
C LEU A 288 25.49 43.95 -13.32
N VAL A 289 24.20 44.21 -13.52
CA VAL A 289 23.73 45.46 -14.15
C VAL A 289 23.99 46.66 -13.24
N ARG A 290 23.76 46.55 -11.94
CA ARG A 290 24.07 47.62 -10.97
C ARG A 290 25.57 47.90 -10.84
N ALA A 291 26.42 46.88 -10.94
CA ALA A 291 27.88 47.04 -10.86
C ALA A 291 28.50 47.66 -12.13
N ARG A 292 27.71 47.89 -13.19
CA ARG A 292 28.12 48.56 -14.44
C ARG A 292 27.58 50.00 -14.57
N GLN A 293 26.83 50.48 -13.56
CA GLN A 293 26.27 51.83 -13.49
C GLN A 293 27.04 52.66 -12.46
#